data_AF-A0A2D7AGW5-F1
#
_entry.id   AF-A0A2D7AGW5-F1
#
_cell.length_a   1.000
_cell.length_b   1.000
_cell.length_c   1.000
_cell.angle_alpha   90.00
_cell.angle_beta   90.00
_cell.angle_gamma   90.00
#
_symmetry.space_group_name_H-M   'P 1'
#
loop_
_entity.id
_entity.type
_entity.pdbx_description
1 polymer ?
#
loop_
_entity_poly.entity_id
_entity_poly.type
_entity_poly.pdbx_seq_one_letter_code
_entity_poly.pdbx_strand_id
1 'polypeptide(L)'
;MALCSFSSFGNGMVVAQSLASEQPHDTAHILSNVAVQTHSVQQNLPFELSPEQGFYTDSVELRLLNKQPGWDYYFNVQGKKPVDWAFPEEGITLKASNAIRIMAIQPETQDTVEGFYTYLLNQENDLPVLSLVFEPGDFFSGDRGIYVKGSNGIPGYCRSTPYNWNQDWERPIQMTLFEQDGSASEVPAFSVPAGVKIGGGCTRLYDQKSLDIYFRSHYGLSRLNYPLFPDKSITEFNRLSLRNGGQDWYRAMIRNAFSQELVRGRMDLGYQSYKHVAVYFNGQYWGIHMLREKQNEDFIESNYGVNADSVDILSGNAS
;
A
#
# COMPACT_ATOMS: atom_id res chain seq x y z
N MET A 1 -34.63 -9.40 43.56
CA MET A 1 -36.10 -9.50 43.56
C MET A 1 -36.64 -8.10 43.28
N ALA A 2 -36.95 -7.83 42.01
CA ALA A 2 -37.58 -6.61 41.54
C ALA A 2 -38.32 -6.97 40.25
N LEU A 3 -39.57 -6.53 40.17
CA LEU A 3 -40.62 -7.10 39.33
C LEU A 3 -40.45 -6.78 37.84
N CYS A 4 -40.63 -7.80 37.00
CA CYS A 4 -40.93 -7.64 35.57
C CYS A 4 -42.44 -7.39 35.40
N SER A 5 -42.81 -6.29 34.74
CA SER A 5 -44.16 -6.11 34.18
C SER A 5 -44.08 -6.24 32.67
N PHE A 6 -44.74 -7.26 32.12
CA PHE A 6 -44.94 -7.45 30.69
C PHE A 6 -46.34 -6.96 30.28
N SER A 7 -46.42 -6.17 29.22
CA SER A 7 -47.63 -5.98 28.42
C SER A 7 -47.27 -6.24 26.96
N SER A 8 -47.91 -7.26 26.37
CA SER A 8 -47.79 -7.57 24.94
C SER A 8 -48.82 -6.76 24.14
N PHE A 9 -48.41 -6.19 23.02
CA PHE A 9 -49.19 -6.11 21.78
C PHE A 9 -48.25 -5.72 20.62
N GLY A 10 -48.07 -6.65 19.67
CA GLY A 10 -47.88 -6.36 18.24
C GLY A 10 -46.50 -5.95 17.71
N ASN A 11 -45.85 -6.89 17.01
CA ASN A 11 -44.73 -6.76 16.07
C ASN A 11 -43.36 -6.34 16.61
N GLY A 12 -42.46 -7.33 16.62
CA GLY A 12 -41.16 -7.29 17.26
C GLY A 12 -40.12 -6.45 16.51
N MET A 13 -39.48 -5.58 17.28
CA MET A 13 -38.11 -5.13 17.07
C MET A 13 -37.51 -4.98 18.47
N VAL A 14 -36.57 -5.86 18.82
CA VAL A 14 -35.88 -5.84 20.12
C VAL A 14 -34.60 -5.03 19.92
N VAL A 15 -34.57 -3.80 20.44
CA VAL A 15 -33.34 -3.01 20.54
C VAL A 15 -32.75 -3.26 21.93
N ALA A 16 -31.57 -3.87 21.98
CA ALA A 16 -30.79 -3.98 23.21
C ALA A 16 -30.14 -2.63 23.51
N GLN A 17 -30.62 -1.91 24.53
CA GLN A 17 -29.95 -0.73 25.06
C GLN A 17 -28.83 -1.18 26.01
N SER A 18 -27.58 -0.90 25.63
CA SER A 18 -26.42 -0.96 26.52
C SER A 18 -26.36 0.33 27.34
N LEU A 19 -26.33 0.18 28.67
CA LEU A 19 -26.10 1.26 29.63
C LEU A 19 -24.60 1.59 29.67
N ALA A 20 -24.18 2.65 28.99
CA ALA A 20 -22.83 3.21 29.14
C ALA A 20 -22.86 4.33 30.19
N SER A 21 -21.97 4.23 31.18
CA SER A 21 -21.72 5.29 32.16
C SER A 21 -20.93 6.44 31.51
N GLU A 22 -21.44 7.66 31.60
CA GLU A 22 -20.78 8.88 31.13
C GLU A 22 -19.54 9.20 31.98
N GLN A 23 -18.37 9.32 31.35
CA GLN A 23 -17.23 10.09 31.86
C GLN A 23 -16.75 11.04 30.76
N PRO A 24 -16.39 12.30 31.09
CA PRO A 24 -15.97 13.28 30.10
C PRO A 24 -14.53 12.99 29.63
N HIS A 25 -14.34 12.91 28.31
CA HIS A 25 -13.01 12.79 27.72
C HIS A 25 -12.33 14.17 27.68
N ASP A 26 -11.33 14.32 28.55
CA ASP A 26 -10.37 15.41 28.56
C ASP A 26 -9.38 15.19 27.39
N THR A 27 -9.53 15.97 26.32
CA THR A 27 -8.63 15.97 25.15
C THR A 27 -7.40 16.82 25.47
N ALA A 28 -6.45 16.25 26.20
CA ALA A 28 -5.13 16.82 26.39
C ALA A 28 -4.04 15.77 26.14
N HIS A 29 -3.28 16.00 25.07
CA HIS A 29 -1.92 15.51 24.80
C HIS A 29 -1.52 14.13 25.33
N ILE A 30 -1.64 13.11 24.47
CA ILE A 30 -0.80 11.91 24.53
C ILE A 30 -0.09 11.78 23.18
N LEU A 31 0.88 12.67 22.95
CA LEU A 31 2.02 12.36 22.07
C LEU A 31 3.14 11.95 23.00
N SER A 32 3.15 10.69 23.41
CA SER A 32 4.28 10.13 24.16
C SER A 32 4.67 8.78 23.59
N ASN A 33 5.78 8.80 22.85
CA ASN A 33 6.74 7.72 22.71
C ASN A 33 6.17 6.31 22.50
N VAL A 34 5.48 6.08 21.39
CA VAL A 34 5.58 4.77 20.74
C VAL A 34 6.80 4.85 19.86
N ALA A 35 7.88 4.18 20.24
CA ALA A 35 8.97 3.92 19.32
C ALA A 35 8.36 3.21 18.11
N VAL A 36 8.22 3.92 16.99
CA VAL A 36 7.81 3.33 15.72
C VAL A 36 8.92 2.35 15.39
N GLN A 37 8.68 1.05 15.61
CA GLN A 37 9.52 0.03 15.03
C GLN A 37 9.31 0.14 13.52
N THR A 38 10.19 0.90 12.87
CA THR A 38 10.32 0.91 11.41
C THR A 38 10.63 -0.51 11.00
N HIS A 39 9.62 -1.23 10.54
CA HIS A 39 9.82 -2.49 9.84
C HIS A 39 10.31 -2.11 8.43
N SER A 40 11.56 -1.66 8.33
CA SER A 40 12.34 -2.18 7.21
C SER A 40 12.40 -3.67 7.49
N VAL A 41 11.81 -4.49 6.63
CA VAL A 41 12.34 -5.86 6.53
C VAL A 41 13.74 -5.61 6.01
N GLN A 42 14.69 -5.43 6.93
CA GLN A 42 16.09 -5.24 6.61
C GLN A 42 16.49 -6.60 6.06
N GLN A 43 16.27 -6.77 4.75
CA GLN A 43 16.82 -7.89 4.04
C GLN A 43 18.31 -7.84 4.35
N ASN A 44 18.87 -8.97 4.80
CA ASN A 44 20.30 -9.10 5.00
C ASN A 44 20.96 -9.04 3.62
N LEU A 45 21.10 -7.84 3.09
CA LEU A 45 21.71 -7.58 1.81
C LEU A 45 23.22 -7.74 1.99
N PRO A 46 23.91 -8.42 1.06
CA PRO A 46 25.36 -8.57 1.10
C PRO A 46 26.08 -7.26 0.66
N PHE A 47 25.42 -6.11 0.79
CA PHE A 47 25.90 -4.78 0.39
C PHE A 47 25.04 -3.70 1.03
N GLU A 48 25.56 -2.48 1.05
CA GLU A 48 24.81 -1.25 1.36
C GLU A 48 24.85 -0.33 0.14
N LEU A 49 23.72 0.33 -0.19
CA LEU A 49 23.67 1.35 -1.23
C LEU A 49 23.70 2.73 -0.58
N SER A 50 24.69 3.55 -0.95
CA SER A 50 24.87 4.91 -0.42
C SER A 50 24.80 5.95 -1.53
N PRO A 51 24.17 7.11 -1.29
CA PRO A 51 23.34 7.43 -0.12
C PRO A 51 22.01 6.66 -0.12
N GLU A 52 21.30 6.70 1.01
CA GLU A 52 20.04 5.95 1.18
C GLU A 52 18.96 6.38 0.17
N GLN A 53 17.97 5.52 -0.08
CA GLN A 53 16.83 5.89 -0.91
C GLN A 53 16.05 7.05 -0.28
N GLY A 54 15.48 7.95 -1.09
CA GLY A 54 14.80 9.14 -0.58
C GLY A 54 14.70 10.28 -1.58
N PHE A 55 14.68 11.51 -1.06
CA PHE A 55 14.50 12.74 -1.81
C PHE A 55 15.81 13.51 -1.96
N TYR A 56 16.04 14.06 -3.16
CA TYR A 56 17.28 14.76 -3.50
C TYR A 56 16.99 15.99 -4.37
N THR A 57 17.80 17.04 -4.28
CA THR A 57 17.57 18.29 -5.04
C THR A 57 18.23 18.31 -6.42
N ASP A 58 19.31 17.56 -6.64
CA ASP A 58 20.06 17.62 -7.91
C ASP A 58 20.32 16.21 -8.44
N SER A 59 21.57 15.90 -8.79
CA SER A 59 22.02 14.54 -9.05
C SER A 59 22.40 13.83 -7.77
N VAL A 60 22.24 12.51 -7.74
CA VAL A 60 22.73 11.66 -6.65
C VAL A 60 23.74 10.67 -7.21
N GLU A 61 24.89 10.56 -6.55
CA GLU A 61 25.93 9.58 -6.89
C GLU A 61 25.80 8.36 -5.97
N LEU A 62 25.46 7.22 -6.55
CA LEU A 62 25.22 5.97 -5.85
C LEU A 62 26.45 5.08 -5.87
N ARG A 63 26.80 4.50 -4.73
CA ARG A 63 27.92 3.55 -4.57
C ARG A 63 27.51 2.37 -3.71
N LEU A 64 28.05 1.19 -4.04
CA LEU A 64 27.94 0.03 -3.16
C LEU A 64 29.06 0.06 -2.12
N LEU A 65 28.66 0.01 -0.86
CA LEU A 65 29.53 -0.11 0.30
C LEU A 65 29.37 -1.51 0.91
N ASN A 66 30.32 -1.90 1.77
CA ASN A 66 30.26 -3.12 2.56
C ASN A 66 29.93 -4.39 1.75
N LYS A 67 30.43 -4.47 0.51
CA LYS A 67 30.23 -5.64 -0.37
C LYS A 67 30.82 -6.89 0.28
N GLN A 68 29.98 -7.89 0.50
CA GLN A 68 30.40 -9.21 0.96
C GLN A 68 31.29 -9.88 -0.11
N PRO A 69 32.49 -10.38 0.27
CA PRO A 69 33.36 -11.08 -0.66
C PRO A 69 32.68 -12.29 -1.31
N GLY A 70 32.95 -12.52 -2.59
CA GLY A 70 32.42 -13.68 -3.34
C GLY A 70 31.00 -13.50 -3.90
N TRP A 71 30.44 -12.29 -3.84
CA TRP A 71 29.16 -11.94 -4.46
C TRP A 71 29.38 -11.05 -5.69
N ASP A 72 28.61 -11.31 -6.75
CA ASP A 72 28.54 -10.47 -7.94
C ASP A 72 27.31 -9.57 -7.87
N TYR A 73 27.47 -8.29 -8.21
CA TYR A 73 26.40 -7.29 -8.07
C TYR A 73 25.99 -6.74 -9.43
N TYR A 74 24.70 -6.83 -9.73
CA TYR A 74 24.09 -6.30 -10.94
C TYR A 74 23.01 -5.30 -10.58
N PHE A 75 22.73 -4.34 -11.46
CA PHE A 75 21.67 -3.37 -11.24
C PHE A 75 20.83 -3.13 -12.49
N ASN A 76 19.67 -2.54 -12.29
CA ASN A 76 18.91 -1.91 -13.35
C ASN A 76 18.16 -0.70 -12.79
N VAL A 77 17.67 0.12 -13.70
CA VAL A 77 16.82 1.26 -13.42
C VAL A 77 15.37 0.90 -13.71
N GLN A 78 14.44 1.76 -13.32
CA GLN A 78 13.00 1.60 -13.54
C GLN A 78 12.45 0.26 -13.02
N GLY A 79 13.00 -0.27 -11.93
CA GLY A 79 12.51 -1.48 -11.26
C GLY A 79 12.70 -2.81 -12.01
N LYS A 80 13.27 -2.77 -13.23
CA LYS A 80 13.52 -3.95 -14.05
C LYS A 80 14.46 -4.91 -13.34
N LYS A 81 14.20 -6.22 -13.44
CA LYS A 81 15.12 -7.23 -12.91
C LYS A 81 16.48 -7.11 -13.61
N PRO A 82 17.60 -6.99 -12.87
CA PRO A 82 18.93 -6.99 -13.47
C PRO A 82 19.20 -8.31 -14.19
N VAL A 83 19.83 -8.24 -15.36
CA VAL A 83 20.20 -9.43 -16.16
C VAL A 83 21.70 -9.43 -16.45
N ASP A 84 22.26 -8.26 -16.78
CA ASP A 84 23.58 -8.15 -17.39
C ASP A 84 24.40 -6.92 -16.95
N TRP A 85 23.77 -5.87 -16.41
CA TRP A 85 24.50 -4.66 -16.02
C TRP A 85 25.16 -4.83 -14.64
N ALA A 86 26.45 -5.15 -14.65
CA ALA A 86 27.27 -5.14 -13.43
C ALA A 86 27.25 -3.74 -12.79
N PHE A 87 27.17 -3.69 -11.46
CA PHE A 87 27.25 -2.43 -10.73
C PHE A 87 28.69 -1.87 -10.81
N PRO A 88 28.92 -0.66 -11.36
CA PRO A 88 30.26 -0.11 -11.53
C PRO A 88 30.95 0.19 -10.21
N GLU A 89 32.26 -0.07 -10.11
CA GLU A 89 33.06 0.20 -8.90
C GLU A 89 33.11 1.69 -8.55
N GLU A 90 33.15 2.55 -9.57
CA GLU A 90 33.10 4.01 -9.43
C GLU A 90 31.74 4.56 -9.00
N GLY A 91 30.69 3.74 -9.05
CA GLY A 91 29.32 4.14 -8.78
C GLY A 91 28.52 4.55 -10.02
N ILE A 92 27.28 4.96 -9.80
CA ILE A 92 26.38 5.47 -10.84
C ILE A 92 25.82 6.83 -10.46
N THR A 93 25.73 7.76 -11.40
CA THR A 93 25.09 9.06 -11.17
C THR A 93 23.67 9.07 -11.71
N LEU A 94 22.68 9.28 -10.84
CA LEU A 94 21.31 9.57 -11.26
C LEU A 94 21.13 11.07 -11.44
N LYS A 95 20.51 11.45 -12.56
CA LYS A 95 20.19 12.85 -12.91
C LYS A 95 18.68 13.13 -12.94
N ALA A 96 17.87 12.11 -12.65
CA ALA A 96 16.42 12.19 -12.60
C ALA A 96 15.88 11.12 -11.65
N SER A 97 14.65 11.30 -11.17
CA SER A 97 13.96 10.34 -10.32
C SER A 97 13.94 8.95 -10.95
N ASN A 98 14.27 7.94 -10.14
CA ASN A 98 14.38 6.57 -10.63
C ASN A 98 14.18 5.56 -9.51
N ALA A 99 13.75 4.35 -9.88
CA ALA A 99 13.83 3.19 -9.02
C ALA A 99 15.02 2.33 -9.42
N ILE A 100 15.89 2.02 -8.46
CA ILE A 100 17.06 1.16 -8.66
C ILE A 100 16.76 -0.20 -8.07
N ARG A 101 16.94 -1.24 -8.88
CA ARG A 101 16.91 -2.63 -8.42
C ARG A 101 18.31 -3.19 -8.53
N ILE A 102 18.81 -3.77 -7.45
CA ILE A 102 20.12 -4.40 -7.39
C ILE A 102 19.90 -5.88 -7.11
N MET A 103 20.62 -6.74 -7.81
CA MET A 103 20.63 -8.18 -7.60
C MET A 103 22.07 -8.59 -7.26
N ALA A 104 22.26 -9.14 -6.07
CA ALA A 104 23.49 -9.81 -5.69
C ALA A 104 23.35 -11.31 -5.95
N ILE A 105 24.34 -11.92 -6.58
CA ILE A 105 24.38 -13.36 -6.89
C ILE A 105 25.62 -13.97 -6.24
N GLN A 106 25.46 -15.07 -5.51
CA GLN A 106 26.59 -15.88 -5.06
C GLN A 106 26.91 -16.92 -6.16
N PRO A 107 28.04 -16.83 -6.89
CA PRO A 107 28.28 -17.65 -8.08
C PRO A 107 28.36 -19.16 -7.80
N GLU A 108 28.83 -19.54 -6.62
CA GLU A 108 28.99 -20.95 -6.23
C GLU A 108 27.66 -21.64 -5.92
N THR A 109 26.76 -20.97 -5.18
CA THR A 109 25.48 -21.54 -4.75
C THR A 109 24.31 -21.15 -5.65
N GLN A 110 24.48 -20.12 -6.49
CA GLN A 110 23.43 -19.47 -7.26
C GLN A 110 22.34 -18.79 -6.40
N ASP A 111 22.63 -18.56 -5.12
CA ASP A 111 21.75 -17.79 -4.25
C ASP A 111 21.65 -16.34 -4.73
N THR A 112 20.46 -15.77 -4.66
CA THR A 112 20.21 -14.38 -5.09
C THR A 112 19.51 -13.59 -4.00
N VAL A 113 19.90 -12.33 -3.85
CA VAL A 113 19.25 -11.35 -2.98
C VAL A 113 19.04 -10.06 -3.74
N GLU A 114 17.88 -9.42 -3.58
CA GLU A 114 17.50 -8.25 -4.35
C GLU A 114 17.22 -7.03 -3.47
N GLY A 115 17.92 -5.92 -3.71
CA GLY A 115 17.64 -4.63 -3.09
C GLY A 115 16.80 -3.74 -4.01
N PHE A 116 15.84 -3.01 -3.44
CA PHE A 116 14.93 -2.14 -4.17
C PHE A 116 14.95 -0.74 -3.54
N TYR A 117 15.22 0.28 -4.35
CA TYR A 117 15.49 1.63 -3.87
C TYR A 117 14.77 2.65 -4.73
N THR A 118 14.20 3.69 -4.11
CA THR A 118 13.56 4.80 -4.81
C THR A 118 14.33 6.10 -4.57
N TYR A 119 14.76 6.76 -5.64
CA TYR A 119 15.39 8.07 -5.59
C TYR A 119 14.49 9.07 -6.30
N LEU A 120 14.04 10.10 -5.59
CA LEU A 120 13.14 11.12 -6.11
C LEU A 120 13.87 12.46 -6.14
N LEU A 121 14.18 12.93 -7.35
CA LEU A 121 15.01 14.11 -7.57
C LEU A 121 14.10 15.30 -7.95
N ASN A 122 14.36 16.47 -7.38
CA ASN A 122 13.61 17.70 -7.63
C ASN A 122 12.10 17.53 -7.39
N GLN A 123 11.71 16.84 -6.32
CA GLN A 123 10.30 16.64 -5.98
C GLN A 123 9.95 17.44 -4.72
N GLU A 124 9.00 18.35 -4.85
CA GLU A 124 8.29 18.96 -3.73
C GLU A 124 6.98 18.20 -3.57
N ASN A 125 6.82 17.50 -2.46
CA ASN A 125 5.57 16.82 -2.13
C ASN A 125 5.08 17.39 -0.80
N ASP A 126 3.78 17.67 -0.71
CA ASP A 126 3.05 17.99 0.53
C ASP A 126 2.25 16.78 1.05
N LEU A 127 2.33 15.66 0.32
CA LEU A 127 1.67 14.40 0.63
C LEU A 127 2.73 13.33 0.95
N PRO A 128 2.40 12.37 1.85
CA PRO A 128 3.16 11.14 1.94
C PRO A 128 3.32 10.49 0.57
N VAL A 129 4.50 9.93 0.32
CA VAL A 129 4.85 9.33 -0.97
C VAL A 129 4.84 7.81 -0.87
N LEU A 130 4.09 7.16 -1.75
CA LEU A 130 4.07 5.72 -1.88
C LEU A 130 4.76 5.31 -3.19
N SER A 131 5.96 4.73 -3.08
CA SER A 131 6.70 4.20 -4.21
C SER A 131 6.43 2.70 -4.35
N LEU A 132 6.04 2.28 -5.55
CA LEU A 132 5.94 0.88 -5.93
C LEU A 132 7.02 0.57 -6.97
N VAL A 133 7.92 -0.36 -6.61
CA VAL A 133 8.97 -0.86 -7.51
C VAL A 133 8.61 -2.27 -7.96
N PHE A 134 8.61 -2.51 -9.27
CA PHE A 134 8.18 -3.77 -9.86
C PHE A 134 8.80 -4.00 -11.23
N GLU A 135 8.75 -5.24 -11.71
CA GLU A 135 9.14 -5.60 -13.08
C GLU A 135 8.20 -4.91 -14.09
N PRO A 136 8.68 -4.02 -14.98
CA PRO A 136 7.82 -3.29 -15.91
C PRO A 136 6.90 -4.18 -16.76
N GLY A 137 7.37 -5.39 -17.13
CA GLY A 137 6.56 -6.36 -17.86
C GLY A 137 5.28 -6.77 -17.11
N ASP A 138 5.34 -6.87 -15.79
CA ASP A 138 4.21 -7.29 -14.95
C ASP A 138 3.07 -6.28 -14.91
N PHE A 139 3.35 -5.01 -15.23
CA PHE A 139 2.35 -3.96 -15.31
C PHE A 139 2.00 -3.63 -16.77
N PHE A 140 2.98 -3.59 -17.66
CA PHE A 140 2.81 -2.91 -18.96
C PHE A 140 3.03 -3.78 -20.19
N SER A 141 3.42 -5.05 -20.05
CA SER A 141 3.52 -5.92 -21.23
C SER A 141 2.16 -6.39 -21.73
N GLY A 142 2.04 -6.67 -23.03
CA GLY A 142 0.78 -7.12 -23.62
C GLY A 142 0.30 -8.49 -23.08
N ASP A 143 1.22 -9.40 -22.78
CA ASP A 143 0.93 -10.79 -22.40
C ASP A 143 0.61 -10.97 -20.91
N ARG A 144 1.22 -10.20 -20.02
CA ARG A 144 1.09 -10.36 -18.56
C ARG A 144 0.89 -9.08 -17.77
N GLY A 145 0.96 -7.91 -18.42
CA GLY A 145 0.82 -6.61 -17.79
C GLY A 145 -0.59 -6.37 -17.26
N ILE A 146 -0.71 -6.05 -15.96
CA ILE A 146 -2.01 -5.81 -15.31
C ILE A 146 -2.63 -4.43 -15.62
N TYR A 147 -1.88 -3.48 -16.16
CA TYR A 147 -2.34 -2.11 -16.45
C TYR A 147 -2.78 -1.86 -17.90
N VAL A 148 -2.69 -2.87 -18.77
CA VAL A 148 -2.89 -2.69 -20.21
C VAL A 148 -4.12 -3.42 -20.74
N LYS A 149 -4.52 -3.07 -21.98
CA LYS A 149 -5.54 -3.82 -22.71
C LYS A 149 -5.07 -5.27 -22.88
N GLY A 150 -3.84 -5.43 -23.38
CA GLY A 150 -3.16 -6.72 -23.50
C GLY A 150 -3.83 -7.75 -24.41
N SER A 151 -3.17 -8.89 -24.57
CA SER A 151 -3.59 -9.98 -25.45
C SER A 151 -4.31 -11.11 -24.72
N ASN A 152 -4.21 -11.16 -23.40
CA ASN A 152 -4.67 -12.25 -22.55
C ASN A 152 -5.79 -11.76 -21.61
N GLY A 153 -6.51 -10.72 -22.00
CA GLY A 153 -7.57 -10.13 -21.20
C GLY A 153 -8.79 -11.02 -21.03
N ILE A 154 -9.60 -10.71 -20.02
CA ILE A 154 -10.94 -11.31 -19.84
C ILE A 154 -12.01 -10.20 -19.80
N PRO A 155 -13.29 -10.52 -20.10
CA PRO A 155 -14.40 -9.59 -19.90
C PRO A 155 -14.44 -9.06 -18.45
N GLY A 156 -14.80 -7.79 -18.29
CA GLY A 156 -14.95 -7.15 -16.98
C GLY A 156 -16.40 -6.85 -16.64
N TYR A 157 -16.64 -6.35 -15.42
CA TYR A 157 -17.99 -6.08 -14.93
C TYR A 157 -18.79 -5.09 -15.80
N CYS A 158 -18.17 -4.00 -16.27
CA CYS A 158 -18.88 -2.92 -16.99
C CYS A 158 -18.64 -2.90 -18.50
N ARG A 159 -17.76 -3.77 -18.99
CA ARG A 159 -17.48 -3.95 -20.43
C ARG A 159 -17.11 -5.39 -20.70
N SER A 160 -17.74 -5.98 -21.71
CA SER A 160 -17.45 -7.33 -22.17
C SER A 160 -16.17 -7.45 -22.99
N THR A 161 -15.61 -6.33 -23.48
CA THR A 161 -14.33 -6.35 -24.19
C THR A 161 -13.23 -6.88 -23.28
N PRO A 162 -12.51 -7.95 -23.69
CA PRO A 162 -11.46 -8.52 -22.86
C PRO A 162 -10.27 -7.58 -22.71
N TYR A 163 -9.84 -7.37 -21.47
CA TYR A 163 -8.65 -6.59 -21.15
C TYR A 163 -7.86 -7.21 -19.99
N ASN A 164 -6.53 -7.09 -19.98
CA ASN A 164 -5.69 -7.69 -18.93
C ASN A 164 -6.00 -7.12 -17.55
N TRP A 165 -6.35 -5.84 -17.43
CA TRP A 165 -6.74 -5.25 -16.13
C TRP A 165 -8.00 -5.86 -15.52
N ASN A 166 -8.71 -6.73 -16.24
CA ASN A 166 -9.82 -7.50 -15.68
C ASN A 166 -9.38 -8.84 -15.08
N GLN A 167 -8.18 -9.32 -15.43
CA GLN A 167 -7.64 -10.57 -14.92
C GLN A 167 -7.45 -10.53 -13.40
N ASP A 168 -7.50 -11.70 -12.77
CA ASP A 168 -7.28 -11.85 -11.33
C ASP A 168 -5.80 -11.97 -10.95
N TRP A 169 -4.94 -11.40 -11.79
CA TRP A 169 -3.50 -11.51 -11.69
C TRP A 169 -2.95 -10.68 -10.54
N GLU A 170 -2.19 -11.35 -9.66
CA GLU A 170 -1.36 -10.74 -8.62
C GLU A 170 0.09 -10.62 -9.13
N ARG A 171 0.73 -9.48 -8.85
CA ARG A 171 2.12 -9.21 -9.25
C ARG A 171 2.96 -8.82 -8.04
N PRO A 172 4.22 -9.27 -7.96
CA PRO A 172 5.13 -8.87 -6.89
C PRO A 172 5.50 -7.40 -7.04
N ILE A 173 5.56 -6.71 -5.91
CA ILE A 173 6.06 -5.34 -5.80
C ILE A 173 6.94 -5.21 -4.56
N GLN A 174 7.90 -4.28 -4.59
CA GLN A 174 8.40 -3.65 -3.37
C GLN A 174 7.61 -2.37 -3.15
N MET A 175 7.02 -2.22 -1.96
CA MET A 175 6.30 -1.04 -1.55
C MET A 175 7.10 -0.27 -0.50
N THR A 176 7.38 1.00 -0.78
CA THR A 176 8.07 1.92 0.14
C THR A 176 7.16 3.11 0.43
N LEU A 177 6.93 3.40 1.71
CA LEU A 177 6.21 4.60 2.15
C LEU A 177 7.20 5.59 2.75
N PHE A 178 7.14 6.83 2.28
CA PHE A 178 7.77 7.98 2.90
C PHE A 178 6.65 8.82 3.53
N GLU A 179 6.61 8.89 4.86
CA GLU A 179 5.69 9.79 5.54
C GLU A 179 6.15 11.24 5.35
N GLN A 180 5.21 12.16 5.43
CA GLN A 180 5.50 13.58 5.54
C GLN A 180 4.82 14.10 6.81
N ASP A 181 5.60 14.22 7.87
CA ASP A 181 5.15 14.64 9.20
C ASP A 181 5.56 16.08 9.54
N GLY A 182 5.87 16.88 8.52
CA GLY A 182 6.38 18.25 8.68
C GLY A 182 7.91 18.32 8.74
N SER A 183 8.60 17.18 8.76
CA SER A 183 9.98 17.07 8.32
C SER A 183 9.99 16.33 6.98
N ALA A 184 10.74 16.80 5.99
CA ALA A 184 11.01 16.02 4.80
C ALA A 184 11.88 14.83 5.24
N SER A 185 11.26 13.77 5.76
CA SER A 185 11.99 12.58 6.18
C SER A 185 12.57 11.95 4.91
N GLU A 186 13.88 12.09 4.75
CA GLU A 186 14.66 11.37 3.75
C GLU A 186 14.59 9.85 3.98
N VAL A 187 14.17 9.43 5.17
CA VAL A 187 14.10 8.02 5.58
C VAL A 187 12.70 7.45 5.33
N PRO A 188 12.59 6.29 4.64
CA PRO A 188 11.33 5.57 4.52
C PRO A 188 10.75 5.17 5.87
N ALA A 189 9.43 5.31 6.03
CA ALA A 189 8.71 4.75 7.18
C ALA A 189 8.74 3.22 7.18
N PHE A 190 8.61 2.61 6.00
CA PHE A 190 8.87 1.21 5.76
C PHE A 190 9.21 0.97 4.28
N SER A 191 9.85 -0.18 4.02
CA SER A 191 10.01 -0.74 2.67
C SER A 191 9.83 -2.25 2.76
N VAL A 192 8.78 -2.78 2.13
CA VAL A 192 8.36 -4.17 2.29
C VAL A 192 7.92 -4.80 0.96
N PRO A 193 8.14 -6.11 0.78
CA PRO A 193 7.60 -6.83 -0.36
C PRO A 193 6.09 -7.09 -0.19
N ALA A 194 5.33 -7.05 -1.28
CA ALA A 194 3.90 -7.31 -1.30
C ALA A 194 3.43 -7.84 -2.66
N GLY A 195 2.21 -8.35 -2.70
CA GLY A 195 1.46 -8.63 -3.94
C GLY A 195 0.53 -7.48 -4.27
N VAL A 196 0.25 -7.28 -5.57
CA VAL A 196 -0.67 -6.24 -6.03
C VAL A 196 -1.60 -6.73 -7.13
N LYS A 197 -2.86 -6.31 -7.08
CA LYS A 197 -3.90 -6.61 -8.08
C LYS A 197 -4.65 -5.36 -8.47
N ILE A 198 -5.22 -5.33 -9.68
CA ILE A 198 -6.18 -4.29 -10.06
C ILE A 198 -7.48 -4.46 -9.26
N GLY A 199 -7.81 -3.44 -8.47
CA GLY A 199 -9.05 -3.36 -7.70
C GLY A 199 -10.20 -2.69 -8.45
N GLY A 200 -11.42 -2.91 -7.97
CA GLY A 200 -12.64 -2.23 -8.42
C GLY A 200 -13.41 -2.93 -9.56
N GLY A 201 -14.55 -2.34 -9.93
CA GLY A 201 -15.44 -2.81 -11.01
C GLY A 201 -15.30 -1.94 -12.26
N CYS A 202 -16.27 -1.05 -12.51
CA CYS A 202 -16.20 -0.10 -13.65
C CYS A 202 -14.97 0.80 -13.63
N THR A 203 -14.44 1.10 -12.44
CA THR A 203 -13.28 1.99 -12.25
C THR A 203 -12.01 1.44 -12.88
N ARG A 204 -11.98 0.15 -13.23
CA ARG A 204 -10.90 -0.47 -14.02
C ARG A 204 -10.74 0.16 -15.41
N LEU A 205 -11.76 0.87 -15.91
CA LEU A 205 -11.73 1.54 -17.21
C LEU A 205 -11.01 2.90 -17.19
N TYR A 206 -10.77 3.50 -16.03
CA TYR A 206 -10.03 4.76 -15.92
C TYR A 206 -8.53 4.53 -16.07
N ASP A 207 -7.79 5.50 -16.60
CA ASP A 207 -6.35 5.35 -16.87
C ASP A 207 -5.56 5.05 -15.59
N GLN A 208 -5.81 5.82 -14.54
CA GLN A 208 -5.30 5.55 -13.21
C GLN A 208 -6.15 4.47 -12.53
N LYS A 209 -5.60 3.27 -12.34
CA LYS A 209 -6.31 2.14 -11.71
C LYS A 209 -6.25 2.23 -10.18
N SER A 210 -7.26 1.68 -9.51
CA SER A 210 -7.14 1.32 -8.09
C SER A 210 -6.35 0.02 -7.95
N LEU A 211 -5.54 -0.10 -6.91
CA LEU A 211 -4.75 -1.27 -6.60
C LEU A 211 -5.13 -1.84 -5.24
N ASP A 212 -5.30 -3.15 -5.15
CA ASP A 212 -5.40 -3.86 -3.88
C ASP A 212 -4.03 -4.49 -3.59
N ILE A 213 -3.49 -4.21 -2.41
CA ILE A 213 -2.17 -4.63 -1.95
C ILE A 213 -2.36 -5.76 -0.94
N TYR A 214 -1.58 -6.83 -1.09
CA TYR A 214 -1.68 -8.07 -0.33
C TYR A 214 -0.35 -8.36 0.35
N PHE A 215 -0.37 -8.51 1.67
CA PHE A 215 0.74 -9.05 2.42
C PHE A 215 0.54 -10.56 2.56
N ARG A 216 1.50 -11.35 2.06
CA ARG A 216 1.45 -12.81 2.07
C ARG A 216 2.86 -13.35 2.35
N SER A 217 2.95 -14.42 3.13
CA SER A 217 4.24 -15.01 3.53
C SER A 217 5.13 -15.38 2.35
N HIS A 218 4.57 -15.76 1.19
CA HIS A 218 5.36 -16.10 0.01
C HIS A 218 6.03 -14.89 -0.66
N TYR A 219 5.60 -13.66 -0.35
CA TYR A 219 6.35 -12.45 -0.71
C TYR A 219 7.40 -12.09 0.34
N GLY A 220 7.40 -12.74 1.50
CA GLY A 220 8.31 -12.49 2.61
C GLY A 220 7.65 -11.87 3.85
N LEU A 221 6.44 -11.31 3.71
CA LEU A 221 5.73 -10.67 4.83
C LEU A 221 4.22 -10.98 4.77
N SER A 222 3.68 -11.62 5.81
CA SER A 222 2.26 -12.01 5.90
C SER A 222 1.31 -10.89 6.31
N ARG A 223 1.82 -9.89 7.03
CA ARG A 223 1.10 -8.72 7.52
C ARG A 223 2.06 -7.53 7.56
N LEU A 224 1.61 -6.36 7.15
CA LEU A 224 2.29 -5.12 7.50
C LEU A 224 2.02 -4.82 8.97
N ASN A 225 3.06 -4.63 9.77
CA ASN A 225 2.95 -4.10 11.13
C ASN A 225 3.50 -2.67 11.15
N TYR A 226 2.61 -1.69 11.05
CA TYR A 226 2.91 -0.27 11.02
C TYR A 226 1.66 0.53 11.39
N PRO A 227 1.72 1.53 12.29
CA PRO A 227 0.58 2.37 12.67
C PRO A 227 0.18 3.34 11.54
N LEU A 228 -0.37 2.79 10.46
CA LEU A 228 -0.58 3.50 9.19
C LEU A 228 -1.59 4.64 9.31
N PHE A 229 -2.59 4.48 10.16
CA PHE A 229 -3.69 5.42 10.34
C PHE A 229 -3.66 5.94 11.78
N PRO A 230 -3.30 7.21 12.02
CA PRO A 230 -3.11 7.75 13.37
C PRO A 230 -4.40 7.79 14.19
N ASP A 231 -5.52 7.63 13.51
CA ASP A 231 -6.87 7.75 13.99
C ASP A 231 -7.52 6.38 14.27
N LYS A 232 -6.72 5.31 14.19
CA LYS A 232 -7.07 3.93 14.53
C LYS A 232 -6.06 3.37 15.53
N SER A 233 -6.49 2.43 16.37
CA SER A 233 -5.62 1.67 17.28
C SER A 233 -4.96 0.46 16.61
N ILE A 234 -5.43 0.04 15.44
CA ILE A 234 -4.89 -1.11 14.71
C ILE A 234 -3.56 -0.74 14.06
N THR A 235 -2.60 -1.66 14.13
CA THR A 235 -1.27 -1.48 13.53
C THR A 235 -0.92 -2.60 12.56
N GLU A 236 -1.76 -3.62 12.42
CA GLU A 236 -1.53 -4.75 11.54
C GLU A 236 -2.50 -4.75 10.35
N PHE A 237 -1.98 -5.02 9.16
CA PHE A 237 -2.78 -5.06 7.93
C PHE A 237 -2.40 -6.27 7.08
N ASN A 238 -3.39 -7.09 6.74
CA ASN A 238 -3.24 -8.15 5.72
C ASN A 238 -3.39 -7.60 4.30
N ARG A 239 -4.23 -6.57 4.14
CA ARG A 239 -4.53 -5.96 2.86
C ARG A 239 -4.73 -4.46 3.02
N LEU A 240 -4.31 -3.73 1.99
CA LEU A 240 -4.58 -2.31 1.84
C LEU A 240 -5.20 -2.07 0.46
N SER A 241 -5.88 -0.94 0.31
CA SER A 241 -6.36 -0.48 -0.99
C SER A 241 -5.73 0.86 -1.30
N LEU A 242 -5.14 0.98 -2.48
CA LEU A 242 -4.65 2.21 -3.07
C LEU A 242 -5.67 2.66 -4.11
N ARG A 243 -6.65 3.45 -3.67
CA ARG A 243 -7.85 3.78 -4.45
C ARG A 243 -7.66 5.07 -5.24
N ASN A 244 -8.06 5.05 -6.51
CA ASN A 244 -8.01 6.21 -7.43
C ASN A 244 -9.15 7.22 -7.22
N GLY A 245 -9.79 7.29 -6.05
CA GLY A 245 -11.01 8.10 -5.86
C GLY A 245 -12.31 7.49 -6.43
N GLY A 246 -12.24 6.35 -7.12
CA GLY A 246 -13.42 5.63 -7.61
C GLY A 246 -14.15 6.37 -8.74
N GLN A 247 -15.49 6.45 -8.67
CA GLN A 247 -16.30 7.19 -9.66
C GLN A 247 -16.08 8.72 -9.62
N ASP A 248 -15.35 9.21 -8.62
CA ASP A 248 -14.96 10.62 -8.50
C ASP A 248 -13.55 10.92 -9.04
N TRP A 249 -12.92 9.92 -9.69
CA TRP A 249 -11.53 10.01 -10.17
C TRP A 249 -11.26 11.24 -11.04
N TYR A 250 -12.12 11.53 -12.01
CA TYR A 250 -11.96 12.65 -12.95
C TYR A 250 -12.49 14.00 -12.39
N ARG A 251 -12.72 14.10 -11.08
CA ARG A 251 -13.28 15.27 -10.41
C ARG A 251 -12.43 15.65 -9.19
N ALA A 252 -13.06 15.81 -8.02
CA ALA A 252 -12.39 16.24 -6.80
C ALA A 252 -11.61 15.13 -6.11
N MET A 253 -11.85 13.86 -6.48
CA MET A 253 -11.30 12.65 -5.87
C MET A 253 -11.65 12.45 -4.40
N ILE A 254 -12.03 13.46 -3.63
CA ILE A 254 -12.27 13.40 -2.17
C ILE A 254 -13.69 13.04 -1.75
N ARG A 255 -14.68 12.95 -2.67
CA ARG A 255 -16.10 12.85 -2.27
C ARG A 255 -16.38 11.69 -1.31
N ASN A 256 -15.79 10.52 -1.55
CA ASN A 256 -16.01 9.35 -0.69
C ASN A 256 -15.38 9.50 0.70
N ALA A 257 -14.19 10.09 0.76
CA ALA A 257 -13.49 10.40 1.99
C ALA A 257 -14.27 11.45 2.80
N PHE A 258 -14.66 12.55 2.16
CA PHE A 258 -15.44 13.62 2.76
C PHE A 258 -16.76 13.14 3.36
N SER A 259 -17.52 12.30 2.65
CA SER A 259 -18.77 11.75 3.18
C SER A 259 -18.58 10.92 4.46
N GLN A 260 -17.47 10.18 4.59
CA GLN A 260 -17.15 9.44 5.81
C GLN A 260 -16.76 10.38 6.96
N GLU A 261 -15.92 11.38 6.67
CA GLU A 261 -15.51 12.38 7.67
C GLU A 261 -16.70 13.18 8.23
N LEU A 262 -17.74 13.44 7.42
CA LEU A 262 -18.94 14.13 7.90
C LEU A 262 -19.70 13.39 9.01
N VAL A 263 -19.69 12.07 9.01
CA VAL A 263 -20.43 11.23 9.97
C VAL A 263 -19.53 10.68 11.08
N ARG A 264 -18.22 10.74 10.89
CA ARG A 264 -17.22 10.23 11.82
C ARG A 264 -17.36 10.87 13.20
N GLY A 265 -17.47 10.03 14.24
CA GLY A 265 -17.65 10.47 15.62
C GLY A 265 -19.03 11.11 15.91
N ARG A 266 -19.94 11.10 14.92
CA ARG A 266 -21.31 11.64 15.04
C ARG A 266 -22.38 10.56 14.93
N MET A 267 -22.01 9.40 14.42
CA MET A 267 -22.88 8.23 14.27
C MET A 267 -22.12 6.98 14.71
N ASP A 268 -22.85 6.00 15.23
CA ASP A 268 -22.33 4.66 15.54
C ASP A 268 -22.24 3.83 14.25
N LEU A 269 -21.34 4.25 13.36
CA LEU A 269 -21.09 3.60 12.09
C LEU A 269 -19.59 3.34 11.93
N GLY A 270 -19.28 2.15 11.45
CA GLY A 270 -17.93 1.82 11.03
C GLY A 270 -17.44 2.72 9.89
N TYR A 271 -16.17 3.12 9.97
CA TYR A 271 -15.53 3.93 8.93
C TYR A 271 -14.17 3.34 8.55
N GLN A 272 -13.74 3.59 7.32
CA GLN A 272 -12.44 3.21 6.83
C GLN A 272 -11.50 4.41 6.89
N SER A 273 -10.38 4.26 7.58
CA SER A 273 -9.32 5.26 7.56
C SER A 273 -8.60 5.25 6.22
N TYR A 274 -8.11 6.42 5.85
CA TYR A 274 -7.40 6.66 4.61
C TYR A 274 -6.40 7.80 4.81
N LYS A 275 -5.39 7.85 3.93
CA LYS A 275 -4.57 9.04 3.70
C LYS A 275 -4.36 9.23 2.20
N HIS A 276 -4.28 10.49 1.77
CA HIS A 276 -3.90 10.78 0.40
C HIS A 276 -2.39 10.60 0.25
N VAL A 277 -1.97 9.95 -0.82
CA VAL A 277 -0.56 9.68 -1.11
C VAL A 277 -0.24 10.05 -2.55
N ALA A 278 0.93 10.63 -2.77
CA ALA A 278 1.52 10.77 -4.09
C ALA A 278 2.16 9.43 -4.48
N VAL A 279 1.69 8.82 -5.56
CA VAL A 279 2.14 7.48 -5.98
C VAL A 279 3.22 7.60 -7.04
N TYR A 280 4.27 6.81 -6.90
CA TYR A 280 5.32 6.66 -7.91
C TYR A 280 5.45 5.20 -8.31
N PHE A 281 5.46 4.94 -9.61
CA PHE A 281 5.73 3.63 -10.19
C PHE A 281 7.12 3.64 -10.79
N ASN A 282 8.02 2.80 -10.26
CA ASN A 282 9.40 2.72 -10.74
C ASN A 282 10.11 4.09 -10.84
N GLY A 283 9.83 4.98 -9.87
CA GLY A 283 10.37 6.34 -9.80
C GLY A 283 9.65 7.38 -10.68
N GLN A 284 8.58 7.00 -11.39
CA GLN A 284 7.75 7.91 -12.20
C GLN A 284 6.46 8.27 -11.48
N TYR A 285 6.12 9.56 -11.41
CA TYR A 285 4.89 10.01 -10.77
C TYR A 285 3.65 9.45 -11.48
N TRP A 286 2.74 8.88 -10.71
CA TRP A 286 1.54 8.18 -11.18
C TRP A 286 0.22 8.81 -10.68
N GLY A 287 0.33 10.00 -10.08
CA GLY A 287 -0.81 10.75 -9.55
C GLY A 287 -1.11 10.46 -8.09
N ILE A 288 -2.20 11.07 -7.61
CA ILE A 288 -2.66 10.96 -6.23
C ILE A 288 -3.60 9.75 -6.11
N HIS A 289 -3.45 9.00 -5.02
CA HIS A 289 -4.39 7.96 -4.60
C HIS A 289 -4.74 8.11 -3.13
N MET A 290 -5.76 7.38 -2.69
CA MET A 290 -6.04 7.17 -1.26
C MET A 290 -5.48 5.82 -0.85
N LEU A 291 -4.48 5.80 0.01
CA LEU A 291 -4.07 4.60 0.73
C LEU A 291 -5.06 4.40 1.89
N ARG A 292 -5.76 3.28 1.93
CA ARG A 292 -6.86 3.04 2.88
C ARG A 292 -6.95 1.58 3.30
N GLU A 293 -7.65 1.35 4.40
CA GLU A 293 -8.07 0.00 4.80
C GLU A 293 -8.85 -0.68 3.68
N LYS A 294 -8.63 -1.99 3.49
CA LYS A 294 -9.44 -2.79 2.56
C LYS A 294 -10.72 -3.23 3.27
N GLN A 295 -11.90 -2.96 2.69
CA GLN A 295 -13.15 -3.45 3.26
C GLN A 295 -13.33 -4.93 2.92
N ASN A 296 -13.08 -5.79 3.90
CA ASN A 296 -13.27 -7.24 3.85
C ASN A 296 -13.40 -7.78 5.29
N GLU A 297 -13.34 -9.09 5.45
CA GLU A 297 -13.47 -9.77 6.73
C GLU A 297 -12.35 -9.33 7.71
N ASP A 298 -11.12 -9.19 7.21
CA ASP A 298 -9.97 -8.70 7.99
C ASP A 298 -10.21 -7.30 8.59
N PHE A 299 -10.92 -6.42 7.86
CA PHE A 299 -11.28 -5.09 8.38
C PHE A 299 -12.25 -5.21 9.55
N ILE A 300 -13.22 -6.11 9.49
CA ILE A 300 -14.18 -6.33 10.57
C ILE A 300 -13.49 -6.92 11.79
N GLU A 301 -12.60 -7.89 11.58
CA GLU A 301 -11.77 -8.47 12.64
C GLU A 301 -10.91 -7.41 13.32
N SER A 302 -10.12 -6.67 12.53
CA SER A 302 -9.16 -5.71 13.07
C SER A 302 -9.85 -4.57 13.82
N ASN A 303 -10.99 -4.08 13.32
CA ASN A 303 -11.67 -2.92 13.92
C ASN A 303 -12.68 -3.27 15.03
N TYR A 304 -13.26 -4.47 15.03
CA TYR A 304 -14.34 -4.84 15.96
C TYR A 304 -14.09 -6.12 16.74
N GLY A 305 -12.97 -6.81 16.53
CA GLY A 305 -12.60 -8.02 17.26
C GLY A 305 -13.48 -9.24 16.93
N VAL A 306 -14.22 -9.20 15.81
CA VAL A 306 -15.04 -10.32 15.34
C VAL A 306 -14.16 -11.28 14.56
N ASN A 307 -14.25 -12.59 14.82
CA ASN A 307 -13.48 -13.57 14.06
C ASN A 307 -13.83 -13.50 12.57
N ALA A 308 -12.84 -13.26 11.70
CA ALA A 308 -13.01 -13.13 10.26
C ALA A 308 -13.74 -14.34 9.63
N ASP A 309 -13.48 -15.56 10.11
CA ASP A 309 -14.09 -16.80 9.61
C ASP A 309 -15.59 -16.91 9.94
N SER A 310 -16.09 -16.07 10.84
CA SER A 310 -17.51 -16.00 11.22
C SER A 310 -18.27 -14.88 10.51
N VAL A 311 -17.61 -14.12 9.64
CA VAL A 311 -18.20 -12.97 8.95
C VAL A 311 -18.68 -13.37 7.56
N ASP A 312 -19.99 -13.27 7.33
CA ASP A 312 -20.58 -13.32 6.00
C ASP A 312 -20.82 -11.90 5.47
N ILE A 313 -20.06 -11.49 4.44
CA ILE A 313 -20.24 -10.18 3.79
C ILE A 313 -21.25 -10.30 2.66
N LEU A 314 -22.47 -9.80 2.89
CA LEU A 314 -23.48 -9.67 1.86
C LEU A 314 -23.15 -8.50 0.94
N SER A 315 -22.91 -8.79 -0.34
CA SER A 315 -22.79 -7.77 -1.38
C SER A 315 -24.09 -7.70 -2.19
N GLY A 316 -24.64 -6.49 -2.32
CA GLY A 316 -25.76 -6.23 -3.22
C GLY A 316 -25.25 -6.10 -4.65
N ASN A 317 -25.93 -6.72 -5.62
CA ASN A 317 -25.79 -6.39 -7.04
C ASN A 317 -26.35 -4.99 -7.29
N ALA A 318 -25.62 -3.95 -6.90
CA ALA A 318 -25.93 -2.59 -7.30
C ALA A 318 -25.51 -2.41 -8.76
N SER A 319 -26.44 -2.76 -9.65
CA SER A 319 -26.43 -2.48 -11.08
C SER A 319 -26.29 -1.00 -11.39
#